data_AF-A0A1Q7HZE9-F1
#
_entry.id   AF-A0A1Q7HZE9-F1
#
_cell.length_a   1.000
_cell.length_b   1.000
_cell.length_c   1.000
_cell.angle_alpha   90.00
_cell.angle_beta   90.00
_cell.angle_gamma   90.00
#
_symmetry.space_group_name_H-M   'P 1'
#
loop_
_entity.id
_entity.type
_entity.pdbx_description
1 polymer ?
#
loop_
_entity_poly.entity_id
_entity_poly.type
_entity_poly.pdbx_seq_one_letter_code
_entity_poly.pdbx_strand_id
1 'polypeptide(L)'
;MARRIAPDPAQVQVLIGTLLGRGRLVANAEGVHLALALDPRHAWLAEWTYQRLAPLVPAPVRSRARVLIRSERHPIYGELASLLCSPGLLRGIVGPEAIRLWALYMRLDECERRRVRECRCALLRPPPPRMLAPAS
;
A
#
# COMPACT_ATOMS: atom_id res chain seq x y z
N MET A 1 -25.52 0.11 0.76
CA MET A 1 -24.74 -0.79 -0.12
C MET A 1 -23.61 0.00 -0.73
N ALA A 2 -22.38 -0.10 -0.20
CA ALA A 2 -21.22 0.56 -0.81
C ALA A 2 -21.00 -0.05 -2.21
N ARG A 3 -21.02 0.80 -3.24
CA ARG A 3 -20.60 0.40 -4.60
C ARG A 3 -19.20 -0.22 -4.46
N ARG A 4 -19.07 -1.49 -4.85
CA ARG A 4 -17.78 -2.20 -4.91
C ARG A 4 -17.00 -1.61 -6.07
N ILE A 5 -16.30 -0.51 -5.82
CA ILE A 5 -15.47 0.15 -6.84
C ILE A 5 -14.31 -0.80 -7.14
N ALA A 6 -14.30 -1.35 -8.37
CA ALA A 6 -13.19 -2.17 -8.82
C ALA A 6 -11.92 -1.30 -8.87
N PRO A 7 -10.80 -1.75 -8.28
CA PRO A 7 -9.56 -1.01 -8.37
C PRO A 7 -9.06 -0.96 -9.80
N ASP A 8 -8.57 0.20 -10.22
CA ASP A 8 -7.90 0.32 -11.51
C ASP A 8 -6.53 -0.41 -11.50
N PRO A 9 -5.91 -0.64 -12.66
CA PRO A 9 -4.63 -1.34 -12.73
C PRO A 9 -3.50 -0.69 -11.92
N ALA A 10 -3.47 0.64 -11.81
CA ALA A 10 -2.45 1.34 -11.02
C ALA A 10 -2.68 1.13 -9.51
N GLN A 11 -3.94 1.15 -9.06
CA GLN A 11 -4.31 0.81 -7.69
C GLN A 11 -3.92 -0.64 -7.34
N VAL A 12 -4.12 -1.58 -8.27
CA VAL A 12 -3.66 -2.97 -8.10
C VAL A 12 -2.14 -3.03 -7.90
N GLN A 13 -1.36 -2.27 -8.68
CA GLN A 13 0.10 -2.21 -8.48
C GLN A 13 0.49 -1.63 -7.12
N VAL A 14 -0.20 -0.60 -6.65
CA VAL A 14 0.04 -0.01 -5.31
C VAL A 14 -0.30 -1.03 -4.21
N LEU A 15 -1.40 -1.78 -4.35
CA LEU A 15 -1.77 -2.85 -3.42
C LEU A 15 -0.70 -3.95 -3.40
N ILE A 16 -0.28 -4.45 -4.56
CA ILE A 16 0.76 -5.49 -4.67
C ILE A 16 2.08 -5.01 -4.06
N GLY A 17 2.57 -3.82 -4.43
CA GLY A 17 3.81 -3.27 -3.88
C GLY A 17 3.73 -3.04 -2.37
N THR A 18 2.56 -2.66 -1.86
CA THR A 18 2.30 -2.54 -0.42
C THR A 18 2.38 -3.90 0.27
N LEU A 19 1.75 -4.92 -0.29
CA LEU A 19 1.72 -6.29 0.27
C LEU A 19 3.10 -6.98 0.22
N LEU A 20 3.87 -6.77 -0.85
CA LEU A 20 5.25 -7.27 -0.95
C LEU A 20 6.17 -6.60 0.09
N GLY A 21 5.88 -5.35 0.46
CA GLY A 21 6.57 -4.66 1.53
C GLY A 21 5.98 -4.99 2.91
N ARG A 22 5.33 -3.99 3.51
CA ARG A 22 4.86 -4.04 4.90
C ARG A 22 3.37 -4.25 5.07
N GLY A 23 2.60 -4.14 4.01
CA GLY A 23 1.18 -4.45 4.03
C GLY A 23 0.94 -5.92 4.40
N ARG A 24 -0.14 -6.17 5.11
CA ARG A 24 -0.59 -7.51 5.48
C ARG A 24 -2.07 -7.65 5.13
N LEU A 25 -2.44 -8.81 4.62
CA LEU A 25 -3.84 -9.21 4.54
C LEU A 25 -4.18 -9.93 5.84
N VAL A 26 -5.19 -9.44 6.54
CA VAL A 26 -5.65 -10.00 7.81
C VAL A 26 -7.07 -10.50 7.59
N ALA A 27 -7.28 -11.79 7.87
CA ALA A 27 -8.59 -12.41 7.84
C ALA A 27 -9.25 -12.33 9.22
N ASN A 28 -10.54 -12.00 9.25
CA ASN A 28 -11.39 -12.11 10.43
C ASN A 28 -12.76 -12.70 10.03
N ALA A 29 -13.69 -12.82 10.99
CA ALA A 29 -15.04 -13.34 10.74
C ALA A 29 -15.81 -12.53 9.68
N GLU A 30 -15.45 -11.27 9.47
CA GLU A 30 -16.13 -10.35 8.55
C GLU A 30 -15.52 -10.42 7.14
N GLY A 31 -14.28 -10.90 6.98
CA GLY A 31 -13.58 -11.10 5.71
C GLY A 31 -12.09 -10.77 5.76
N VAL A 32 -11.51 -10.45 4.60
CA VAL A 32 -10.10 -10.07 4.47
C VAL A 32 -9.98 -8.56 4.32
N HIS A 33 -9.06 -7.95 5.06
CA HIS A 33 -8.74 -6.53 4.97
C HIS A 33 -7.22 -6.32 4.87
N LEU A 34 -6.83 -5.19 4.27
CA LEU A 34 -5.46 -4.71 4.25
C LEU A 34 -5.15 -3.97 5.55
N ALA A 35 -4.03 -4.31 6.17
CA ALA A 35 -3.43 -3.58 7.29
C ALA A 35 -2.01 -3.15 6.94
N LEU A 36 -1.65 -1.91 7.25
CA LEU A 36 -0.31 -1.36 7.11
C LEU A 36 0.03 -0.55 8.37
N ALA A 37 1.22 -0.78 8.92
CA ALA A 37 1.74 -0.03 10.05
C ALA A 37 3.14 0.51 9.71
N LEU A 38 3.33 1.81 9.89
CA LEU A 38 4.60 2.51 9.62
C LEU A 38 5.07 3.30 10.84
N ASP A 39 6.37 3.51 10.95
CA ASP A 39 6.95 4.48 11.87
C ASP A 39 6.44 5.90 11.53
N PRO A 40 6.20 6.78 12.53
CA PRO A 40 5.77 8.16 12.30
C PRO A 40 6.65 8.97 11.33
N ARG A 41 7.96 8.67 11.25
CA ARG A 41 8.88 9.29 10.28
C ARG A 41 8.50 8.99 8.82
N HIS A 42 7.70 7.95 8.59
CA HIS A 42 7.22 7.49 7.30
C HIS A 42 5.73 7.79 7.08
N ALA A 43 5.13 8.71 7.86
CA ALA A 43 3.74 9.14 7.69
C ALA A 43 3.40 9.61 6.27
N TRP A 44 4.38 10.20 5.57
CA TRP A 44 4.23 10.64 4.18
C TRP A 44 3.93 9.48 3.22
N LEU A 45 4.40 8.26 3.50
CA LEU A 45 4.12 7.10 2.68
C LEU A 45 2.72 6.58 2.92
N ALA A 46 2.25 6.58 4.18
CA ALA A 46 0.86 6.26 4.49
C ALA A 46 -0.10 7.24 3.80
N GLU A 47 0.21 8.54 3.84
CA GLU A 47 -0.57 9.56 3.15
C GLU A 47 -0.58 9.35 1.63
N TRP A 48 0.58 9.07 1.04
CA TRP A 48 0.68 8.76 -0.39
C TRP A 48 -0.11 7.51 -0.77
N THR A 49 -0.05 6.44 0.05
CA THR A 49 -0.81 5.21 -0.17
C THR A 49 -2.32 5.47 -0.08
N TYR A 50 -2.78 6.26 0.89
CA TYR A 50 -4.18 6.68 0.98
C TYR A 50 -4.61 7.45 -0.26
N GLN A 51 -3.83 8.43 -0.72
CA GLN A 51 -4.14 9.19 -1.94
C GLN A 51 -4.30 8.30 -3.18
N ARG A 52 -3.53 7.20 -3.26
CA ARG A 52 -3.65 6.23 -4.37
C ARG A 52 -4.83 5.26 -4.21
N LEU A 53 -5.24 4.98 -2.97
CA LEU A 53 -6.22 3.94 -2.65
C LEU A 53 -7.49 4.49 -1.99
N ALA A 54 -7.77 5.80 -2.05
CA ALA A 54 -8.85 6.45 -1.31
C ALA A 54 -10.25 5.81 -1.46
N PRO A 55 -10.61 5.13 -2.56
CA PRO A 55 -11.87 4.37 -2.64
C PRO A 55 -11.88 3.05 -1.83
N LEU A 56 -10.70 2.54 -1.46
CA LEU A 56 -10.49 1.21 -0.87
C LEU A 56 -10.00 1.28 0.58
N VAL A 57 -9.32 2.36 0.95
CA VAL A 57 -8.74 2.52 2.30
C VAL A 57 -9.15 3.86 2.90
N PRO A 58 -9.47 3.91 4.19
CA PRO A 58 -9.73 5.16 4.88
C PRO A 58 -8.42 5.94 5.10
N ALA A 59 -8.56 7.21 5.52
CA ALA A 59 -7.44 8.05 5.85
C ALA A 59 -6.54 7.43 6.94
N PRO A 60 -5.22 7.64 6.91
CA PRO A 60 -4.32 7.03 7.90
C PRO A 60 -4.55 7.57 9.31
N VAL A 61 -4.62 6.67 10.29
CA VAL A 61 -4.70 7.03 11.71
C VAL A 61 -3.31 7.18 12.28
N ARG A 62 -3.01 8.34 12.86
CA ARG A 62 -1.70 8.63 13.48
C ARG A 62 -1.75 8.43 14.99
N SER A 63 -0.78 7.71 15.51
CA SER A 63 -0.51 7.58 16.95
C SER A 63 0.93 8.03 17.24
N ARG A 64 1.28 8.15 18.52
CA ARG A 64 2.67 8.51 18.93
C ARG A 64 3.72 7.50 18.43
N ALA A 65 3.35 6.23 18.28
CA ALA A 65 4.30 5.17 17.94
C ALA A 65 4.23 4.70 16.49
N ARG A 66 3.08 4.87 15.82
CA ARG A 66 2.80 4.33 14.49
C ARG A 66 1.79 5.15 13.70
N VAL A 67 1.87 5.05 12.37
CA VAL A 67 0.82 5.46 11.44
C VAL A 67 0.19 4.20 10.85
N LEU A 68 -1.13 4.11 10.92
CA LEU A 68 -1.89 2.91 10.57
C LEU A 68 -2.83 3.18 9.40
N ILE A 69 -2.87 2.24 8.46
CA ILE A 69 -3.97 2.13 7.48
C ILE A 69 -4.61 0.77 7.71
N ARG A 70 -5.94 0.78 7.86
CA ARG A 70 -6.75 -0.43 7.89
C ARG A 70 -7.90 -0.25 6.92
N SER A 71 -7.90 -1.02 5.84
CA SER A 71 -8.96 -0.92 4.84
C SER A 71 -10.30 -1.39 5.40
N GLU A 72 -11.38 -0.97 4.74
CA GLU A 72 -12.65 -1.69 4.84
C GLU A 72 -12.53 -3.05 4.13
N ARG A 73 -13.55 -3.88 4.26
CA ARG A 73 -13.62 -5.15 3.53
C ARG A 73 -13.80 -4.89 2.03
N HIS A 74 -12.99 -5.56 1.21
CA HIS A 74 -13.15 -5.57 -0.23
C HIS A 74 -12.83 -6.95 -0.83
N PRO A 75 -13.61 -7.45 -1.82
CA PRO A 75 -13.35 -8.75 -2.46
C PRO A 75 -11.94 -8.89 -3.05
N ILE A 76 -11.38 -7.78 -3.57
CA ILE A 76 -10.02 -7.76 -4.13
C ILE A 76 -8.98 -8.30 -3.14
N TYR A 77 -9.17 -8.11 -1.83
CA TYR A 77 -8.20 -8.59 -0.85
C TYR A 77 -8.17 -10.13 -0.77
N GLY A 78 -9.29 -10.80 -1.00
CA GLY A 78 -9.32 -12.25 -1.15
C GLY A 78 -8.62 -12.71 -2.42
N GLU A 79 -8.86 -12.03 -3.54
CA GLU A 79 -8.19 -12.31 -4.81
C GLU A 79 -6.67 -12.11 -4.71
N LEU A 80 -6.23 -11.02 -4.08
CA LEU A 80 -4.82 -10.73 -3.82
C LEU A 80 -4.19 -11.76 -2.87
N ALA A 81 -4.92 -12.26 -1.87
CA ALA A 81 -4.43 -13.34 -1.01
C ALA A 81 -4.10 -14.59 -1.84
N SER A 82 -5.04 -15.01 -2.70
CA SER A 82 -4.84 -16.15 -3.61
C SER A 82 -3.69 -15.92 -4.59
N LEU A 83 -3.56 -14.69 -5.11
CA LEU A 83 -2.46 -14.30 -6.00
C LEU A 83 -1.09 -14.41 -5.32
N LEU A 84 -0.99 -13.94 -4.08
CA LEU A 84 0.25 -14.01 -3.29
C LEU A 84 0.68 -15.46 -2.98
N CYS A 85 -0.27 -16.38 -2.88
CA CYS A 85 0.01 -17.82 -2.76
C CYS A 85 0.48 -18.48 -4.07
N SER A 86 0.44 -17.75 -5.20
CA SER A 86 0.75 -18.27 -6.54
C SER A 86 1.88 -17.47 -7.21
N PRO A 87 3.17 -17.76 -6.92
CA PRO A 87 4.30 -16.96 -7.41
C PRO A 87 4.41 -16.84 -8.93
N GLY A 88 3.90 -17.83 -9.68
CA GLY A 88 3.85 -17.77 -11.16
C GLY A 88 2.91 -16.67 -11.66
N LEU A 89 1.69 -16.62 -11.11
CA LEU A 89 0.70 -15.61 -11.45
C LEU A 89 1.12 -14.23 -10.97
N LEU A 90 1.67 -14.13 -9.76
CA LEU A 90 2.16 -12.88 -9.20
C LEU A 90 3.23 -12.26 -10.11
N ARG A 91 4.18 -13.05 -10.61
CA ARG A 91 5.22 -12.56 -11.53
C ARG A 91 4.66 -12.01 -12.85
N GLY A 92 3.55 -12.55 -13.33
CA GLY A 92 2.88 -12.05 -14.55
C GLY A 92 2.16 -10.71 -14.36
N ILE A 93 1.84 -10.34 -13.12
CA ILE A 93 1.04 -9.15 -12.79
C ILE A 93 1.91 -8.04 -12.17
N VAL A 94 2.97 -8.39 -11.45
CA VAL A 94 3.88 -7.42 -10.82
C VAL A 94 4.52 -6.55 -11.89
N GLY A 95 4.16 -5.27 -11.88
CA GLY A 95 4.69 -4.25 -12.76
C GLY A 95 5.70 -3.33 -12.07
N PRO A 96 6.25 -2.35 -12.82
CA PRO A 96 7.28 -1.45 -12.32
C PRO A 96 6.86 -0.62 -11.09
N GLU A 97 5.59 -0.23 -10.98
CA GLU A 97 5.10 0.56 -9.84
C GLU A 97 5.07 -0.26 -8.55
N ALA A 98 4.64 -1.52 -8.62
CA ALA A 98 4.70 -2.44 -7.48
C ALA A 98 6.15 -2.68 -7.03
N ILE A 99 7.07 -2.91 -7.99
CA ILE A 99 8.50 -3.12 -7.69
C ILE A 99 9.13 -1.89 -7.04
N ARG A 100 8.86 -0.69 -7.56
CA ARG A 100 9.37 0.57 -6.97
C ARG A 100 8.88 0.76 -5.54
N LEU A 101 7.59 0.52 -5.31
CA LEU A 101 7.00 0.65 -3.98
C LEU A 101 7.56 -0.40 -3.01
N TRP A 102 7.75 -1.64 -3.47
CA TRP A 102 8.41 -2.68 -2.68
C TRP A 102 9.84 -2.30 -2.31
N ALA A 103 10.64 -1.84 -3.27
CA ALA A 103 12.01 -1.38 -3.03
C ALA A 103 12.07 -0.20 -2.05
N LEU A 104 11.06 0.68 -2.09
CA LEU A 104 10.92 1.76 -1.14
C LEU A 104 10.71 1.21 0.28
N TYR A 105 9.78 0.28 0.50
CA TYR A 105 9.57 -0.36 1.80
C TYR A 105 10.86 -1.00 2.37
N MET A 106 11.66 -1.65 1.52
CA MET A 106 12.95 -2.22 1.96
C MET A 106 13.92 -1.15 2.48
N ARG A 107 13.93 0.05 1.87
CA ARG A 107 14.72 1.18 2.37
C ARG A 107 14.17 1.75 3.68
N LEU A 108 12.85 1.76 3.85
CA LEU A 108 12.23 2.16 5.12
C LEU A 108 12.65 1.20 6.25
N ASP A 109 12.65 -0.12 5.99
CA ASP A 109 13.10 -1.14 6.96
C ASP A 109 14.56 -0.90 7.42
N GLU A 110 15.43 -0.51 6.51
CA GLU A 110 16.82 -0.17 6.83
C GLU A 110 16.91 1.12 7.66
N CYS A 111 16.16 2.16 7.26
CA CYS A 111 16.10 3.43 7.97
C CYS A 111 15.61 3.26 9.42
N GLU A 112 14.56 2.46 9.63
CA GLU A 112 14.02 2.21 10.97
C GLU A 112 14.99 1.43 11.85
N ARG A 113 15.72 0.45 11.29
CA ARG A 113 16.74 -0.32 12.01
C ARG A 113 17.93 0.51 12.44
N ARG A 114 18.38 1.48 11.63
CA ARG A 114 19.56 2.31 11.93
C ARG A 114 19.34 3.37 13.02
N ARG A 115 18.13 3.53 13.56
CA ARG A 115 17.76 4.53 14.59
C ARG A 115 18.29 5.95 14.30
N VAL A 116 18.39 6.31 13.02
CA VAL A 116 18.84 7.65 12.61
C VAL A 116 17.79 8.71 13.01
N ARG A 117 18.27 9.86 13.50
CA ARG A 117 17.41 11.01 13.84
C ARG A 117 16.75 11.63 12.61
N GLU A 118 17.44 11.59 11.47
CA GLU A 118 16.96 12.15 10.20
C GLU A 118 16.72 11.05 9.18
N CYS A 119 15.44 10.86 8.81
CA CYS A 119 15.05 9.94 7.75
C CYS A 119 15.10 10.63 6.40
N ARG A 120 15.99 10.18 5.51
CA ARG A 120 16.08 10.68 4.12
C ARG A 120 15.14 9.97 3.14
N CYS A 121 14.40 8.95 3.60
CA CYS A 121 13.46 8.22 2.74
C CYS A 121 12.32 9.11 2.21
N ALA A 122 11.99 10.22 2.89
CA ALA A 122 11.00 11.18 2.42
C ALA A 122 11.37 11.80 1.05
N LEU A 123 12.68 11.90 0.73
CA LEU A 123 13.15 12.38 -0.57
C LEU A 123 12.88 11.37 -1.69
N LEU A 124 12.60 10.11 -1.34
CA LEU A 124 12.25 9.04 -2.28
C LEU A 124 10.74 8.91 -2.44
N ARG A 125 9.97 9.93 -2.05
CA ARG A 125 8.51 9.93 -2.19
C ARG A 125 8.15 9.57 -3.64
N PRO A 126 7.34 8.51 -3.86
CA PRO A 126 6.92 8.18 -5.20
C PRO A 126 6.19 9.39 -5.81
N PRO A 127 6.25 9.57 -7.13
CA PRO A 127 5.64 10.73 -7.77
C PRO A 127 4.16 10.84 -7.39
N PRO A 128 3.62 12.07 -7.29
CA PRO A 128 2.19 12.27 -7.17
C PRO A 128 1.50 11.58 -8.35
N PRO A 129 0.23 11.16 -8.20
CA PRO A 129 -0.48 10.55 -9.31
C PRO A 129 -0.39 11.48 -10.54
N ARG A 130 0.01 10.93 -11.68
CA ARG A 130 -0.34 11.58 -12.95
C ARG A 130 -1.86 11.60 -12.95
N MET A 131 -2.47 12.77 -12.81
CA MET A 131 -3.87 12.90 -13.20
C MET A 131 -3.91 12.37 -14.62
N LEU A 132 -4.61 11.26 -14.85
CA LEU A 132 -5.03 10.91 -16.20
C LEU A 132 -5.78 12.16 -16.65
N ALA A 133 -5.19 12.89 -17.60
CA ALA A 133 -5.89 13.98 -18.24
C ALA A 133 -7.25 13.43 -18.68
N PRO A 134 -8.35 14.16 -18.46
CA PRO A 134 -9.63 13.72 -19.00
C PRO A 134 -9.41 13.44 -20.49
N ALA A 135 -9.86 12.27 -20.94
CA ALA A 135 -9.83 11.94 -22.35
C ALA A 135 -10.54 13.07 -23.11
N SER A 136 -9.79 13.81 -23.93
CA SER A 136 -10.31 14.79 -24.86
C SER A 136 -11.06 14.12 -26.00
#